data_AF-A0A2W4RYH7-F1
#
_entry.id   AF-A0A2W4RYH7-F1
#
_cell.length_a   1.000
_cell.length_b   1.000
_cell.length_c   1.000
_cell.angle_alpha   90.00
_cell.angle_beta   90.00
_cell.angle_gamma   90.00
#
_symmetry.space_group_name_H-M   'P 1'
#
loop_
_entity.id
_entity.type
_entity.pdbx_description
1 polymer ?
#
loop_
_entity_poly.entity_id
_entity_poly.type
_entity_poly.pdbx_seq_one_letter_code
_entity_poly.pdbx_strand_id
1 'polypeptide(L)'
;MTTRRLPVPSLHLITNRRRLAPQARTTRDELRALEALVGEAIAAGIDVVQVRERDLDGGPLFELVRGAVMRADGSPTRILVNERADVAAAAGAHGVHLPGTGMTADRVRTLVPGWLVGRSVHGDEQPADAGSCDYLIFGTVFPSASKAPGSATAGLAGLRRAVEGSDRPVVAIGGIGPDEAAACIEAGAAGIAAIGAFLPDGPYGGVQAAVRAFREAMKHGPGT
;
A
#
# COMPACT_ATOMS: atom_id res chain seq x y z
N MET A 1 -18.08 -14.13 -3.36
CA MET A 1 -17.05 -13.59 -4.27
C MET A 1 -16.55 -12.29 -3.71
N THR A 2 -15.27 -12.21 -3.33
CA THR A 2 -14.65 -10.96 -2.86
C THR A 2 -14.66 -9.94 -3.99
N THR A 3 -15.18 -8.74 -3.75
CA THR A 3 -15.25 -7.69 -4.77
C THR A 3 -13.84 -7.20 -5.10
N ARG A 4 -13.52 -7.00 -6.38
CA ARG A 4 -12.25 -6.38 -6.84
C ARG A 4 -12.22 -4.86 -6.63
N ARG A 5 -13.06 -4.33 -5.76
CA ARG A 5 -13.20 -2.90 -5.48
C ARG A 5 -12.68 -2.58 -4.10
N LEU A 6 -11.83 -1.59 -3.98
CA LEU A 6 -11.40 -1.02 -2.71
C LEU A 6 -12.47 -0.07 -2.16
N PRO A 7 -12.55 0.11 -0.82
CA PRO A 7 -13.29 1.23 -0.27
C PRO A 7 -12.67 2.55 -0.76
N VAL A 8 -13.48 3.60 -0.84
CA VAL A 8 -13.02 4.93 -1.23
C VAL A 8 -13.50 5.91 -0.16
N PRO A 9 -12.60 6.60 0.55
CA PRO A 9 -11.13 6.50 0.46
C PRO A 9 -10.57 5.22 1.11
N SER A 10 -9.56 4.60 0.48
CA SER A 10 -8.83 3.45 1.04
C SER A 10 -7.53 3.85 1.76
N LEU A 11 -7.11 3.06 2.76
CA LEU A 11 -5.85 3.23 3.49
C LEU A 11 -4.97 1.99 3.40
N HIS A 12 -3.74 2.17 2.92
CA HIS A 12 -2.83 1.08 2.59
C HIS A 12 -1.55 1.19 3.44
N LEU A 13 -1.28 0.16 4.24
CA LEU A 13 0.02 -0.05 4.87
C LEU A 13 0.93 -0.79 3.89
N ILE A 14 2.09 -0.21 3.58
CA ILE A 14 3.15 -0.90 2.83
C ILE A 14 4.27 -1.27 3.80
N THR A 15 4.64 -2.54 3.83
CA THR A 15 5.65 -3.02 4.79
C THR A 15 7.06 -2.63 4.37
N ASN A 16 7.92 -2.44 5.38
CA ASN A 16 9.36 -2.35 5.24
C ASN A 16 9.99 -2.73 6.58
N ARG A 17 10.29 -4.02 6.77
CA ARG A 17 10.74 -4.52 8.08
C ARG A 17 12.05 -3.88 8.58
N ARG A 18 12.96 -3.54 7.67
CA ARG A 18 14.26 -2.93 8.02
C ARG A 18 14.10 -1.52 8.58
N ARG A 19 13.09 -0.77 8.11
CA ARG A 19 12.72 0.53 8.68
C ARG A 19 11.94 0.42 9.98
N LEU A 20 11.15 -0.66 10.12
CA LEU A 20 10.36 -0.92 11.32
C LEU A 20 11.23 -1.29 12.52
N ALA A 21 12.24 -2.14 12.31
CA ALA A 21 13.06 -2.67 13.38
C ALA A 21 14.56 -2.46 13.11
N PRO A 22 15.04 -1.20 13.01
CA PRO A 22 16.43 -0.90 12.66
C PRO A 22 17.44 -1.41 13.71
N GLN A 23 16.99 -1.68 14.93
CA GLN A 23 17.79 -2.22 16.04
C GLN A 23 17.71 -3.74 16.17
N ALA A 24 16.92 -4.41 15.33
CA ALA A 24 16.84 -5.87 15.33
C ALA A 24 18.21 -6.46 14.97
N ARG A 25 18.61 -7.50 15.73
CA ARG A 25 19.91 -8.17 15.53
C ARG A 25 19.81 -9.38 14.61
N THR A 26 18.59 -9.86 14.34
CA THR A 26 18.33 -11.03 13.51
C THR A 26 17.13 -10.80 12.61
N THR A 27 17.09 -11.45 11.45
CA THR A 27 15.92 -11.46 10.56
C THR A 27 14.67 -11.98 11.28
N ARG A 28 14.83 -12.91 12.22
CA ARG A 28 13.72 -13.43 13.03
C ARG A 28 13.08 -12.32 13.88
N ASP A 29 13.88 -11.44 14.46
CA ASP A 29 13.38 -10.33 15.27
C ASP A 29 12.69 -9.27 14.40
N GLU A 30 13.24 -8.98 13.22
CA GLU A 30 12.59 -8.11 12.23
C GLU A 30 11.22 -8.65 11.81
N LEU A 31 11.13 -9.96 11.53
CA LEU A 31 9.89 -10.63 11.13
C LEU A 31 8.86 -10.62 12.25
N ARG A 32 9.26 -10.89 13.50
CA ARG A 32 8.36 -10.81 14.66
C ARG A 32 7.78 -9.41 14.85
N ALA A 33 8.62 -8.39 14.73
CA ALA A 33 8.17 -7.00 14.80
C ALA A 33 7.18 -6.68 13.67
N LEU A 34 7.46 -7.14 12.44
CA LEU A 34 6.57 -6.93 11.30
C LEU A 34 5.23 -7.66 11.48
N GLU A 35 5.23 -8.90 11.94
CA GLU A 35 4.00 -9.64 12.22
C GLU A 35 3.13 -8.96 13.27
N ALA A 36 3.74 -8.38 14.32
CA ALA A 36 3.03 -7.60 15.32
C ALA A 36 2.39 -6.35 14.69
N LEU A 37 3.16 -5.57 13.92
CA LEU A 37 2.65 -4.39 13.20
C LEU A 37 1.47 -4.75 12.29
N VAL A 38 1.57 -5.85 11.54
CA VAL A 38 0.49 -6.30 10.64
C VAL A 38 -0.77 -6.64 11.44
N GLY A 39 -0.63 -7.37 12.55
CA GLY A 39 -1.76 -7.69 13.43
C GLY A 39 -2.43 -6.43 14.00
N GLU A 40 -1.64 -5.47 14.46
CA GLU A 40 -2.14 -4.19 14.98
C GLU A 40 -2.82 -3.35 13.89
N ALA A 41 -2.28 -3.34 12.66
CA ALA A 41 -2.87 -2.63 11.53
C ALA A 41 -4.24 -3.21 11.14
N ILE A 42 -4.34 -4.54 11.08
CA ILE A 42 -5.61 -5.25 10.82
C ILE A 42 -6.63 -4.91 11.91
N ALA A 43 -6.24 -5.00 13.19
CA ALA A 43 -7.10 -4.66 14.31
C ALA A 43 -7.55 -3.18 14.30
N ALA A 44 -6.73 -2.28 13.77
CA ALA A 44 -7.05 -0.87 13.60
C ALA A 44 -8.00 -0.58 12.42
N GLY A 45 -8.28 -1.57 11.55
CA GLY A 45 -9.13 -1.40 10.37
C GLY A 45 -8.42 -0.77 9.18
N ILE A 46 -7.14 -1.11 8.95
CA ILE A 46 -6.45 -0.82 7.68
C ILE A 46 -7.17 -1.54 6.53
N ASP A 47 -7.27 -0.94 5.34
CA ASP A 47 -7.97 -1.60 4.22
C ASP A 47 -7.07 -2.60 3.50
N VAL A 48 -5.80 -2.24 3.35
CA VAL A 48 -4.82 -3.04 2.61
C VAL A 48 -3.51 -3.10 3.39
N VAL A 49 -2.97 -4.31 3.52
CA VAL A 49 -1.57 -4.53 3.88
C VAL A 49 -0.86 -5.06 2.64
N GLN A 50 0.03 -4.26 2.08
CA GLN A 50 0.92 -4.64 0.99
C GLN A 50 2.26 -5.13 1.57
N VAL A 51 2.47 -6.44 1.55
CA VAL A 51 3.73 -7.06 1.98
C VAL A 51 4.80 -6.80 0.91
N ARG A 52 5.80 -5.99 1.27
CA ARG A 52 6.88 -5.53 0.38
C ARG A 52 8.26 -5.71 1.00
N GLU A 53 8.67 -6.97 1.10
CA GLU A 53 9.97 -7.38 1.63
C GLU A 53 10.87 -7.91 0.51
N ARG A 54 11.48 -7.00 -0.27
CA ARG A 54 12.17 -7.30 -1.54
C ARG A 54 13.37 -8.22 -1.42
N ASP A 55 13.94 -8.31 -0.23
CA ASP A 55 15.16 -9.05 0.07
C ASP A 55 14.88 -10.35 0.85
N LEU A 56 13.61 -10.73 1.05
CA LEU A 56 13.27 -12.05 1.55
C LEU A 56 13.15 -13.06 0.40
N ASP A 57 13.75 -14.22 0.60
CA ASP A 57 13.58 -15.37 -0.29
C ASP A 57 12.13 -15.91 -0.25
N GLY A 58 11.79 -16.74 -1.24
CA GLY A 58 10.44 -17.28 -1.41
C GLY A 58 9.86 -17.98 -0.18
N GLY A 59 10.65 -18.79 0.53
CA GLY A 59 10.19 -19.52 1.73
C GLY A 59 9.83 -18.59 2.90
N PRO A 60 10.76 -17.75 3.39
CA PRO A 60 10.45 -16.76 4.43
C PRO A 60 9.34 -15.79 4.05
N LEU A 61 9.31 -15.32 2.79
CA LEU A 61 8.24 -14.44 2.32
C LEU A 61 6.87 -15.15 2.32
N PHE A 62 6.83 -16.42 1.92
CA PHE A 62 5.62 -17.24 1.96
C PHE A 62 5.07 -17.37 3.38
N GLU A 63 5.90 -17.70 4.36
CA GLU A 63 5.45 -17.84 5.75
C GLU A 63 4.92 -16.52 6.32
N LEU A 64 5.59 -15.40 6.02
CA LEU A 64 5.14 -14.07 6.41
C LEU A 64 3.77 -13.73 5.81
N VAL A 65 3.60 -13.95 4.51
CA VAL A 65 2.33 -13.65 3.82
C VAL A 65 1.22 -14.58 4.31
N ARG A 66 1.49 -15.87 4.48
CA ARG A 66 0.53 -16.85 5.01
C ARG A 66 0.05 -16.46 6.40
N GLY A 67 0.98 -16.07 7.29
CA GLY A 67 0.65 -15.55 8.61
C GLY A 67 -0.22 -14.29 8.56
N ALA A 68 0.09 -13.35 7.66
CA ALA A 68 -0.71 -12.15 7.47
C ALA A 68 -2.13 -12.45 6.96
N VAL A 69 -2.28 -13.40 6.02
CA VAL A 69 -3.58 -13.88 5.53
C VAL A 69 -4.40 -14.49 6.66
N MET A 70 -3.80 -15.37 7.45
CA MET A 70 -4.48 -15.98 8.61
C MET A 70 -4.94 -14.93 9.63
N ARG A 71 -4.14 -13.90 9.89
CA ARG A 71 -4.52 -12.81 10.81
C ARG A 71 -5.65 -11.92 10.26
N ALA A 72 -5.74 -11.79 8.94
CA ALA A 72 -6.77 -11.01 8.27
C ALA A 72 -8.09 -11.77 8.10
N ASP A 73 -8.12 -13.07 8.38
CA ASP A 73 -9.34 -13.88 8.28
C ASP A 73 -10.45 -13.33 9.18
N GLY A 74 -11.68 -13.27 8.65
CA GLY A 74 -12.81 -12.60 9.30
C GLY A 74 -12.76 -11.07 9.33
N SER A 75 -11.68 -10.43 8.86
CA SER A 75 -11.58 -8.97 8.71
C SER A 75 -11.83 -8.52 7.26
N PRO A 76 -12.20 -7.25 7.01
CA PRO A 76 -12.28 -6.71 5.64
C PRO A 76 -10.89 -6.40 5.04
N THR A 77 -9.80 -6.52 5.82
CA THR A 77 -8.44 -6.17 5.40
C THR A 77 -7.96 -7.09 4.29
N ARG A 78 -7.41 -6.52 3.22
CA ARG A 78 -6.81 -7.30 2.13
C ARG A 78 -5.29 -7.35 2.24
N ILE A 79 -4.77 -8.57 2.24
CA ILE A 79 -3.33 -8.83 2.12
C ILE A 79 -2.95 -8.92 0.65
N LEU A 80 -2.07 -8.02 0.20
CA LEU A 80 -1.48 -8.03 -1.13
C LEU A 80 0.03 -8.28 -1.04
N VAL A 81 0.60 -8.94 -2.04
CA VAL A 81 2.05 -9.13 -2.14
C VAL A 81 2.61 -8.24 -3.24
N ASN A 82 3.72 -7.54 -2.97
CA ASN A 82 4.40 -6.78 -4.00
C ASN A 82 5.09 -7.75 -4.98
N GLU A 83 4.74 -7.67 -6.27
CA GLU A 83 5.36 -8.34 -7.43
C GLU A 83 5.27 -9.89 -7.48
N ARG A 84 5.45 -10.56 -6.35
CA ARG A 84 5.55 -12.03 -6.22
C ARG A 84 4.18 -12.71 -6.25
N ALA A 85 3.60 -12.79 -7.44
CA ALA A 85 2.32 -13.47 -7.68
C ALA A 85 2.36 -14.98 -7.33
N ASP A 86 3.51 -15.62 -7.51
CA ASP A 86 3.77 -17.00 -7.09
C ASP A 86 3.59 -17.18 -5.57
N VAL A 87 4.19 -16.29 -4.77
CA VAL A 87 4.08 -16.33 -3.31
C VAL A 87 2.68 -15.96 -2.84
N ALA A 88 2.07 -14.95 -3.45
CA ALA A 88 0.68 -14.58 -3.19
C ALA A 88 -0.27 -15.77 -3.40
N ALA A 89 -0.06 -16.56 -4.46
CA ALA A 89 -0.89 -17.70 -4.81
C ALA A 89 -0.71 -18.84 -3.81
N ALA A 90 0.55 -19.18 -3.53
CA ALA A 90 0.86 -20.21 -2.55
C ALA A 90 0.28 -19.89 -1.16
N ALA A 91 0.37 -18.63 -0.73
CA ALA A 91 -0.04 -18.20 0.60
C ALA A 91 -1.55 -17.88 0.74
N GLY A 92 -2.32 -17.91 -0.35
CA GLY A 92 -3.74 -17.56 -0.33
C GLY A 92 -4.02 -16.06 -0.15
N ALA A 93 -3.12 -15.20 -0.63
CA ALA A 93 -3.30 -13.74 -0.56
C ALA A 93 -4.46 -13.26 -1.45
N HIS A 94 -4.91 -12.03 -1.19
CA HIS A 94 -6.07 -11.43 -1.87
C HIS A 94 -5.71 -10.79 -3.23
N GLY A 95 -4.41 -10.71 -3.53
CA GLY A 95 -3.93 -10.12 -4.76
C GLY A 95 -2.48 -9.66 -4.71
N VAL A 96 -2.12 -8.81 -5.67
CA VAL A 96 -0.76 -8.30 -5.83
C VAL A 96 -0.74 -6.80 -6.15
N HIS A 97 0.39 -6.18 -5.87
CA HIS A 97 0.73 -4.87 -6.38
C HIS A 97 1.97 -4.96 -7.26
N LEU A 98 1.89 -4.46 -8.49
CA LEU A 98 2.90 -4.61 -9.52
C LEU A 98 3.73 -3.32 -9.65
N PRO A 99 5.07 -3.40 -9.76
CA PRO A 99 5.86 -2.22 -10.09
C PRO A 99 5.58 -1.73 -11.52
N GLY A 100 5.86 -0.46 -11.81
CA GLY A 100 5.64 0.12 -13.14
C GLY A 100 6.33 -0.65 -14.27
N THR A 101 7.52 -1.19 -14.01
CA THR A 101 8.34 -1.97 -14.94
C THR A 101 8.15 -3.49 -14.81
N GLY A 102 7.16 -3.96 -14.05
CA GLY A 102 6.92 -5.38 -13.76
C GLY A 102 6.04 -6.09 -14.80
N MET A 103 5.60 -7.30 -14.45
CA MET A 103 4.56 -8.01 -15.22
C MET A 103 3.30 -7.15 -15.38
N THR A 104 2.57 -7.35 -16.48
CA THR A 104 1.28 -6.68 -16.68
C THR A 104 0.18 -7.36 -15.88
N ALA A 105 -0.84 -6.60 -15.48
CA ALA A 105 -2.02 -7.15 -14.81
C ALA A 105 -2.71 -8.23 -15.67
N ASP A 106 -2.74 -8.08 -16.99
CA ASP A 106 -3.35 -9.05 -17.90
C ASP A 106 -2.69 -10.42 -17.77
N ARG A 107 -1.36 -10.47 -17.61
CA ARG A 107 -0.61 -11.72 -17.42
C ARG A 107 -0.84 -12.32 -16.05
N VAL A 108 -0.91 -11.51 -15.00
CA VAL A 108 -1.27 -12.00 -13.67
C VAL A 108 -2.68 -12.59 -13.67
N ARG A 109 -3.64 -11.92 -14.33
CA ARG A 109 -5.03 -12.36 -14.37
C ARG A 109 -5.24 -13.70 -15.06
N THR A 110 -4.34 -14.15 -15.95
CA THR A 110 -4.43 -15.50 -16.53
C THR A 110 -4.24 -16.60 -15.49
N LEU A 111 -3.55 -16.30 -14.39
CA LEU A 111 -3.32 -17.24 -13.30
C LEU A 111 -4.39 -17.10 -12.21
N VAL A 112 -4.85 -15.88 -11.97
CA VAL A 112 -5.63 -15.50 -10.78
C VAL A 112 -6.69 -14.44 -11.10
N PRO A 113 -7.81 -14.81 -11.75
CA PRO A 113 -8.75 -13.84 -12.33
C PRO A 113 -9.51 -12.99 -11.28
N GLY A 114 -9.70 -13.55 -10.07
CA GLY A 114 -10.46 -12.91 -9.00
C GLY A 114 -9.66 -11.96 -8.09
N TRP A 115 -8.35 -11.84 -8.30
CA TRP A 115 -7.48 -11.03 -7.44
C TRP A 115 -7.68 -9.54 -7.63
N LEU A 116 -7.40 -8.81 -6.55
CA LEU A 116 -7.17 -7.38 -6.57
C LEU A 116 -5.74 -7.10 -7.09
N VAL A 117 -5.63 -6.38 -8.20
CA VAL A 117 -4.34 -6.08 -8.85
C VAL A 117 -4.12 -4.57 -8.89
N GLY A 118 -3.09 -4.11 -8.18
CA GLY A 118 -2.64 -2.71 -8.25
C GLY A 118 -1.38 -2.55 -9.09
N ARG A 119 -1.10 -1.32 -9.55
CA ARG A 119 0.17 -1.00 -10.22
C ARG A 119 0.71 0.36 -9.81
N SER A 120 2.03 0.47 -9.65
CA SER A 120 2.71 1.75 -9.46
C SER A 120 2.74 2.55 -10.76
N VAL A 121 2.50 3.85 -10.66
CA VAL A 121 2.68 4.82 -11.75
C VAL A 121 3.57 5.95 -11.24
N HIS A 122 4.55 6.35 -12.03
CA HIS A 122 5.54 7.36 -11.64
C HIS A 122 5.62 8.52 -12.64
N GLY A 123 5.67 9.76 -12.13
CA GLY A 123 6.02 10.94 -12.91
C GLY A 123 5.09 11.18 -14.10
N ASP A 124 5.67 11.12 -15.30
CA ASP A 124 5.00 11.39 -16.59
C ASP A 124 4.44 10.11 -17.24
N GLU A 125 4.56 8.94 -16.60
CA GLU A 125 3.90 7.71 -17.08
C GLU A 125 2.39 7.93 -17.14
N GLN A 126 1.80 7.64 -18.30
CA GLN A 126 0.38 7.89 -18.50
C GLN A 126 -0.45 6.78 -17.85
N PRO A 127 -1.34 7.09 -16.89
CA PRO A 127 -2.13 6.08 -16.16
C PRO A 127 -2.99 5.17 -17.06
N ALA A 128 -3.31 5.64 -18.27
CA ALA A 128 -4.07 4.90 -19.29
C ALA A 128 -3.42 3.57 -19.69
N ASP A 129 -2.09 3.46 -19.62
CA ASP A 129 -1.34 2.26 -20.04
C ASP A 129 -1.28 1.16 -18.97
N ALA A 130 -1.98 1.35 -17.84
CA ALA A 130 -1.93 0.41 -16.73
C ALA A 130 -2.62 -0.94 -16.99
N GLY A 131 -3.25 -1.15 -18.15
CA GLY A 131 -3.90 -2.42 -18.51
C GLY A 131 -5.05 -2.76 -17.57
N SER A 132 -5.40 -4.03 -17.38
CA SER A 132 -6.55 -4.42 -16.54
C SER A 132 -6.38 -4.26 -15.01
N CYS A 133 -5.52 -3.38 -14.50
CA CYS A 133 -5.40 -3.13 -13.05
C CYS A 133 -6.72 -2.63 -12.44
N ASP A 134 -6.94 -2.91 -11.15
CA ASP A 134 -8.11 -2.45 -10.38
C ASP A 134 -7.88 -1.08 -9.72
N TYR A 135 -6.62 -0.72 -9.44
CA TYR A 135 -6.24 0.57 -8.89
C TYR A 135 -4.78 0.90 -9.21
N LEU A 136 -4.39 2.16 -9.02
CA LEU A 136 -3.02 2.63 -9.20
C LEU A 136 -2.48 3.19 -7.89
N ILE A 137 -1.16 3.08 -7.67
CA ILE A 137 -0.47 3.86 -6.65
C ILE A 137 0.40 4.90 -7.36
N PHE A 138 0.13 6.18 -7.11
CA PHE A 138 0.88 7.29 -7.68
C PHE A 138 1.74 7.98 -6.62
N GLY A 139 3.03 8.16 -6.94
CA GLY A 139 3.95 8.90 -6.10
C GLY A 139 5.35 8.99 -6.71
N THR A 140 6.26 9.75 -6.11
CA THR A 140 6.21 10.33 -4.75
C THR A 140 5.54 11.72 -4.74
N VAL A 141 4.49 11.91 -3.93
CA VAL A 141 3.72 13.18 -3.88
C VAL A 141 4.46 14.25 -3.08
N PHE A 142 4.94 13.93 -1.88
CA PHE A 142 5.69 14.82 -0.99
C PHE A 142 7.06 14.24 -0.61
N PRO A 143 8.01 15.06 -0.11
CA PRO A 143 9.31 14.55 0.34
C PRO A 143 9.17 13.42 1.35
N SER A 144 9.97 12.36 1.18
CA SER A 144 9.84 11.12 1.94
C SER A 144 11.19 10.63 2.43
N ALA A 145 11.27 10.18 3.68
CA ALA A 145 12.45 9.52 4.23
C ALA A 145 12.84 8.20 3.52
N SER A 146 11.97 7.67 2.65
CA SER A 146 12.30 6.51 1.80
C SER A 146 12.98 6.87 0.48
N LYS A 147 13.20 8.17 0.23
CA LYS A 147 13.84 8.70 -0.98
C LYS A 147 15.05 9.54 -0.56
N ALA A 148 16.02 9.70 -1.46
CA ALA A 148 17.18 10.54 -1.19
C ALA A 148 16.75 12.00 -0.94
N PRO A 149 17.40 12.72 -0.01
CA PRO A 149 17.15 14.15 0.19
C PRO A 149 17.24 14.91 -1.15
N GLY A 150 16.27 15.79 -1.41
CA GLY A 150 16.20 16.56 -2.67
C GLY A 150 15.65 15.79 -3.88
N SER A 151 15.17 14.55 -3.70
CA SER A 151 14.46 13.85 -4.78
C SER A 151 13.26 14.66 -5.26
N ALA A 152 13.09 14.78 -6.57
CA ALA A 152 11.93 15.44 -7.17
C ALA A 152 10.62 14.78 -6.70
N THR A 153 9.62 15.62 -6.44
CA THR A 153 8.27 15.18 -6.07
C THR A 153 7.26 15.68 -7.10
N ALA A 154 6.18 14.93 -7.27
CA ALA A 154 5.11 15.30 -8.20
C ALA A 154 4.20 16.40 -7.64
N GLY A 155 4.13 16.52 -6.31
CA GLY A 155 3.22 17.42 -5.60
C GLY A 155 1.75 17.11 -5.88
N LEU A 156 0.86 17.94 -5.32
CA LEU A 156 -0.58 17.82 -5.54
C LEU A 156 -0.96 18.07 -7.01
N ALA A 157 -0.21 18.91 -7.73
CA ALA A 157 -0.46 19.16 -9.15
C ALA A 157 -0.21 17.90 -10.00
N GLY A 158 0.87 17.16 -9.74
CA GLY A 158 1.13 15.89 -10.41
C GLY A 158 0.11 14.81 -10.03
N LEU A 159 -0.30 14.77 -8.76
CA LEU A 159 -1.37 13.87 -8.32
C LEU A 159 -2.70 14.15 -9.06
N ARG A 160 -3.12 15.42 -9.18
CA ARG A 160 -4.33 15.80 -9.93
C ARG A 160 -4.26 15.34 -11.38
N ARG A 161 -3.14 15.58 -12.07
CA ARG A 161 -2.95 15.10 -13.45
C ARG A 161 -3.05 13.58 -13.56
N ALA A 162 -2.49 12.84 -12.59
CA ALA A 162 -2.58 11.39 -12.58
C ALA A 162 -4.01 10.89 -12.33
N VAL A 163 -4.78 11.57 -11.48
CA VAL A 163 -6.20 11.28 -11.25
C VAL A 163 -7.02 11.56 -12.51
N GLU A 164 -6.87 12.73 -13.12
CA GLU A 164 -7.58 13.14 -14.33
C GLU A 164 -7.25 12.25 -15.54
N GLY A 165 -6.02 11.75 -15.62
CA GLY A 165 -5.56 10.87 -16.69
C GLY A 165 -5.89 9.38 -16.50
N SER A 166 -6.67 9.02 -15.47
CA SER A 166 -6.94 7.63 -15.09
C SER A 166 -8.43 7.33 -14.93
N ASP A 167 -8.92 6.30 -15.63
CA ASP A 167 -10.25 5.73 -15.39
C ASP A 167 -10.31 4.83 -14.14
N ARG A 168 -9.17 4.64 -13.46
CA ARG A 168 -9.01 3.77 -12.28
C ARG A 168 -8.79 4.60 -11.02
N PRO A 169 -9.23 4.11 -9.84
CA PRO A 169 -8.89 4.71 -8.56
C PRO A 169 -7.37 4.89 -8.39
N VAL A 170 -6.93 6.12 -8.10
CA VAL A 170 -5.53 6.45 -7.84
C VAL A 170 -5.31 6.64 -6.34
N VAL A 171 -4.42 5.85 -5.76
CA VAL A 171 -4.00 5.94 -4.36
C VAL A 171 -2.70 6.74 -4.28
N ALA A 172 -2.66 7.78 -3.47
CA ALA A 172 -1.49 8.64 -3.33
C ALA A 172 -0.45 8.01 -2.39
N ILE A 173 0.85 8.14 -2.70
CA ILE A 173 1.94 7.73 -1.81
C ILE A 173 3.10 8.72 -1.78
N GLY A 174 3.75 8.77 -0.61
CA GLY A 174 5.09 9.32 -0.45
C GLY A 174 5.06 10.64 0.31
N GLY A 175 5.61 10.62 1.52
CA GLY A 175 5.65 11.79 2.40
C GLY A 175 4.29 12.21 2.95
N ILE A 176 3.28 11.32 2.89
CA ILE A 176 1.92 11.65 3.30
C ILE A 176 1.71 11.27 4.77
N GLY A 177 1.42 12.27 5.60
CA GLY A 177 0.81 12.14 6.91
C GLY A 177 -0.69 12.44 6.89
N PRO A 178 -1.38 12.40 8.05
CA PRO A 178 -2.77 12.83 8.18
C PRO A 178 -3.00 14.25 7.68
N ASP A 179 -2.07 15.18 7.94
CA ASP A 179 -2.19 16.58 7.52
C ASP A 179 -2.20 16.71 5.99
N GLU A 180 -1.36 15.95 5.28
CA GLU A 180 -1.34 15.93 3.81
C GLU A 180 -2.43 15.04 3.19
N ALA A 181 -3.02 14.13 3.97
CA ALA A 181 -3.99 13.17 3.46
C ALA A 181 -5.25 13.88 2.94
N ALA A 182 -5.77 14.87 3.67
CA ALA A 182 -6.93 15.65 3.24
C ALA A 182 -6.70 16.30 1.87
N ALA A 183 -5.56 16.98 1.69
CA ALA A 183 -5.21 17.62 0.42
C ALA A 183 -5.04 16.62 -0.74
N CYS A 184 -4.57 15.40 -0.47
CA CYS A 184 -4.53 14.33 -1.47
C CYS A 184 -5.94 13.88 -1.88
N ILE A 185 -6.86 13.73 -0.93
CA ILE A 185 -8.25 13.37 -1.21
C ILE A 185 -8.95 14.49 -1.99
N GLU A 186 -8.74 15.76 -1.61
CA GLU A 186 -9.23 16.93 -2.36
C GLU A 186 -8.68 16.99 -3.80
N ALA A 187 -7.44 16.52 -4.00
CA ALA A 187 -6.85 16.36 -5.33
C ALA A 187 -7.44 15.18 -6.12
N GLY A 188 -8.41 14.44 -5.56
CA GLY A 188 -9.12 13.35 -6.21
C GLY A 188 -8.52 11.96 -5.98
N ALA A 189 -7.54 11.81 -5.07
CA ALA A 189 -7.04 10.50 -4.72
C ALA A 189 -8.16 9.64 -4.10
N ALA A 190 -8.27 8.39 -4.55
CA ALA A 190 -9.21 7.41 -4.03
C ALA A 190 -8.71 6.70 -2.75
N GLY A 191 -7.57 7.14 -2.21
CA GLY A 191 -6.98 6.58 -1.01
C GLY A 191 -5.54 7.02 -0.80
N ILE A 192 -4.99 6.62 0.34
CA ILE A 192 -3.62 6.93 0.77
C ILE A 192 -2.86 5.63 1.04
N ALA A 193 -1.61 5.58 0.60
CA ALA A 193 -0.66 4.55 0.98
C ALA A 193 0.52 5.17 1.73
N ALA A 194 0.98 4.49 2.78
CA ALA A 194 2.14 4.92 3.54
C ALA A 194 2.96 3.75 4.10
N ILE A 195 4.23 4.04 4.38
CA ILE A 195 5.16 3.14 5.07
C ILE A 195 5.45 3.73 6.46
N GLY A 196 6.14 4.88 6.47
CA GLY A 196 6.70 5.47 7.69
C GLY A 196 5.66 5.95 8.69
N ALA A 197 4.48 6.36 8.22
CA ALA A 197 3.42 6.87 9.07
C ALA A 197 2.87 5.81 10.06
N PHE A 198 3.04 4.52 9.76
CA PHE A 198 2.53 3.44 10.59
C PHE A 198 3.58 2.84 11.54
N LEU A 199 4.83 3.31 11.49
CA LEU A 199 5.89 2.75 12.33
C LEU A 199 5.69 3.18 13.80
N PRO A 200 6.10 2.35 14.79
CA PRO A 200 5.97 2.66 16.22
C PRO A 200 6.67 3.97 16.62
N ASP A 201 7.91 4.16 16.14
CA ASP A 201 8.69 5.39 16.32
C ASP A 201 8.33 6.47 15.28
N GLY A 202 7.22 6.26 14.55
CA GLY A 202 6.67 7.23 13.62
C GLY A 202 6.01 8.41 14.35
N PRO A 203 5.68 9.49 13.62
CA PRO A 203 5.20 10.75 14.21
C PRO A 203 3.82 10.65 14.89
N TYR A 204 3.14 9.51 14.80
CA TYR A 204 1.76 9.34 15.26
C TYR A 204 1.61 8.34 16.42
N GLY A 205 2.71 7.86 17.03
CA GLY A 205 2.64 6.99 18.21
C GLY A 205 2.12 5.58 17.92
N GLY A 206 2.43 5.03 16.75
CA GLY A 206 2.07 3.67 16.34
C GLY A 206 0.88 3.57 15.38
N VAL A 207 0.68 2.36 14.84
CA VAL A 207 -0.24 2.12 13.72
C VAL A 207 -1.70 2.41 14.05
N GLN A 208 -2.16 2.12 15.26
CA GLN A 208 -3.56 2.35 15.64
C GLN A 208 -3.91 3.85 15.64
N ALA A 209 -3.03 4.68 16.21
CA ALA A 209 -3.21 6.12 16.25
C ALA A 209 -3.07 6.73 14.85
N ALA A 210 -2.10 6.27 14.06
CA ALA A 210 -1.96 6.66 12.66
C ALA A 210 -3.23 6.35 11.85
N VAL A 211 -3.77 5.13 11.93
CA VAL A 211 -4.99 4.75 11.19
C VAL A 211 -6.17 5.65 11.60
N ARG A 212 -6.38 5.91 12.90
CA ARG A 212 -7.43 6.83 13.35
C ARG A 212 -7.25 8.23 12.77
N ALA A 213 -6.04 8.77 12.82
CA ALA A 213 -5.74 10.11 12.31
C ALA A 213 -5.96 10.22 10.79
N PHE A 214 -5.49 9.24 10.01
CA PHE A 214 -5.77 9.18 8.58
C PHE A 214 -7.26 9.11 8.28
N ARG A 215 -8.01 8.25 8.99
CA ARG A 215 -9.46 8.14 8.77
C ARG A 215 -10.16 9.46 9.06
N GLU A 216 -9.75 10.19 10.09
CA GLU A 216 -10.33 11.50 10.40
C GLU A 216 -10.01 12.53 9.31
N ALA A 217 -8.75 12.61 8.88
CA ALA A 217 -8.33 13.52 7.82
C ALA A 217 -9.04 13.24 6.48
N MET A 218 -9.25 11.97 6.14
CA MET A 218 -9.87 11.57 4.87
C MET A 218 -11.40 11.73 4.84
N LYS A 219 -12.08 11.97 5.98
CA LYS A 219 -13.54 12.23 6.02
C LYS A 219 -13.93 13.55 5.34
N HIS A 220 -13.02 14.52 5.29
CA HIS A 220 -13.30 15.88 4.85
C HIS A 220 -12.98 16.12 3.35
N GLY A 221 -13.01 15.07 2.52
CA GLY A 221 -12.97 15.19 1.06
C GLY A 221 -14.31 15.69 0.48
N PRO A 222 -14.36 16.21 -0.76
CA PRO A 222 -15.51 16.98 -1.24
C PRO A 222 -16.82 16.18 -1.19
N GLY A 223 -17.82 16.66 -0.44
CA GLY A 223 -19.16 16.07 -0.37
C GLY A 223 -19.89 16.10 0.97
N THR A 224 -19.33 16.70 2.04
CA THR A 224 -20.10 17.11 3.23
C THR A 224 -20.31 18.60 3.26
#